data_AF-A0A7V1LSB7-F1
#
_entry.id   AF-A0A7V1LSB7-F1
#
_cell.length_a   1.000
_cell.length_b   1.000
_cell.length_c   1.000
_cell.angle_alpha   90.00
_cell.angle_beta   90.00
_cell.angle_gamma   90.00
#
_symmetry.space_group_name_H-M   'P 1'
#
loop_
_entity.id
_entity.type
_entity.pdbx_description
1 polymer ?
#
loop_
_entity_poly.entity_id
_entity_poly.type
_entity_poly.pdbx_seq_one_letter_code
_entity_poly.pdbx_strand_id
1 'polypeptide(L)'
;MSDRFYRIPIERLFKWIINEEENGKIFGLYKENLFTPDKNDPFRMKRYGRLLETPIGVAAGPQTQLAHNIIASWLCGARYIELKTVQTLDEIEVTKPCIDMEDEGYNCEWSQELKVRDSFDEYLNAWILIHVLKHKFGWNTEEPGFIFNMSVGYNLEGILKPNVQWFFEKMNDCKDELDEKLERLIPLYPDIKNLNIPYHISDNITLSTMHGCPPDEIEKIGKYLIEERKLHTAIKLN
;
A
#
# COMPACT_ATOMS: atom_id res chain seq x y z
N MET A 1 -9.36 -20.39 -13.59
CA MET A 1 -9.02 -19.38 -12.55
C MET A 1 -10.30 -18.66 -12.21
N SER A 2 -10.56 -18.37 -10.93
CA SER A 2 -11.69 -17.53 -10.55
C SER A 2 -11.41 -16.08 -10.96
N ASP A 3 -12.47 -15.38 -11.33
CA ASP A 3 -12.53 -13.95 -11.61
C ASP A 3 -12.46 -13.07 -10.36
N ARG A 4 -12.30 -13.63 -9.16
CA ARG A 4 -12.29 -12.85 -7.90
C ARG A 4 -10.94 -12.86 -7.23
N PHE A 5 -10.58 -11.72 -6.64
CA PHE A 5 -9.47 -11.68 -5.70
C PHE A 5 -9.86 -12.33 -4.38
N TYR A 6 -8.93 -13.11 -3.85
CA TYR A 6 -9.06 -13.71 -2.54
C TYR A 6 -7.92 -13.20 -1.66
N ARG A 7 -8.30 -12.58 -0.55
CA ARG A 7 -7.37 -12.16 0.49
C ARG A 7 -6.72 -13.37 1.14
N ILE A 8 -5.48 -13.19 1.59
CA ILE A 8 -4.74 -14.21 2.30
C ILE A 8 -4.66 -13.77 3.77
N PRO A 9 -5.16 -14.57 4.72
CA PRO A 9 -4.99 -14.27 6.14
C PRO A 9 -3.51 -14.05 6.48
N ILE A 10 -3.21 -13.06 7.32
CA ILE A 10 -1.85 -12.62 7.62
C ILE A 10 -0.94 -13.76 8.11
N GLU A 11 -1.47 -14.71 8.89
CA GLU A 11 -0.73 -15.87 9.39
C GLU A 11 -0.33 -16.82 8.26
N ARG A 12 -1.22 -17.00 7.27
CA ARG A 12 -0.93 -17.82 6.09
C ARG A 12 0.10 -17.12 5.20
N LEU A 13 -0.02 -15.80 5.04
CA LEU A 13 0.93 -15.01 4.29
C LEU A 13 2.32 -15.03 4.95
N PHE A 14 2.40 -14.84 6.26
CA PHE A 14 3.64 -14.96 7.04
C PHE A 14 4.27 -16.34 6.89
N LYS A 15 3.50 -17.43 7.10
CA LYS A 15 4.01 -18.80 6.94
C LYS A 15 4.53 -19.05 5.53
N TRP A 16 3.84 -18.54 4.51
CA TRP A 16 4.31 -18.66 3.13
C TRP A 16 5.67 -17.98 2.95
N ILE A 17 5.81 -16.74 3.41
CA ILE A 17 7.06 -15.98 3.33
C ILE A 17 8.20 -16.73 4.03
N ILE A 18 8.01 -17.17 5.27
CA ILE A 18 9.08 -17.82 6.04
C ILE A 18 9.49 -19.16 5.43
N ASN A 19 8.51 -19.99 5.04
CA ASN A 19 8.80 -21.29 4.44
C ASN A 19 9.58 -21.15 3.12
N GLU A 20 9.28 -20.13 2.31
CA GLU A 20 10.07 -19.88 1.11
C GLU A 20 11.45 -19.30 1.43
N GLU A 21 11.56 -18.41 2.42
CA GLU A 21 12.83 -17.76 2.78
C GLU A 21 13.87 -18.77 3.25
N GLU A 22 13.45 -19.81 3.97
CA GLU A 22 14.29 -20.96 4.35
C GLU A 22 14.91 -21.68 3.13
N ASN A 23 14.25 -21.59 1.97
CA ASN A 23 14.70 -22.13 0.69
C ASN A 23 15.36 -21.07 -0.21
N GLY A 24 15.71 -19.90 0.33
CA GLY A 24 16.42 -18.85 -0.39
C GLY A 24 15.57 -18.03 -1.37
N LYS A 25 14.24 -18.01 -1.21
CA LYS A 25 13.34 -17.21 -2.07
C LYS A 25 12.15 -16.64 -1.30
N ILE A 26 11.45 -15.64 -1.82
CA ILE A 26 10.17 -15.18 -1.28
C ILE A 26 9.24 -14.83 -2.44
N PHE A 27 8.05 -15.42 -2.49
CA PHE A 27 7.13 -15.31 -3.63
C PHE A 27 7.77 -15.68 -4.97
N GLY A 28 8.70 -16.65 -4.95
CA GLY A 28 9.50 -17.02 -6.12
C GLY A 28 10.65 -16.06 -6.47
N LEU A 29 10.84 -14.95 -5.75
CA LEU A 29 11.98 -14.06 -5.91
C LEU A 29 13.19 -14.62 -5.16
N TYR A 30 14.26 -14.95 -5.88
CA TYR A 30 15.50 -15.45 -5.28
C TYR A 30 16.20 -14.39 -4.44
N LYS A 31 16.79 -14.81 -3.30
CA LYS A 31 17.39 -13.93 -2.29
C LYS A 31 18.49 -13.02 -2.87
N GLU A 32 19.27 -13.54 -3.82
CA GLU A 32 20.32 -12.81 -4.55
C GLU A 32 19.80 -11.67 -5.44
N ASN A 33 18.51 -11.67 -5.78
CA ASN A 33 17.86 -10.63 -6.58
C ASN A 33 17.10 -9.60 -5.72
N LEU A 34 17.08 -9.80 -4.40
CA LEU A 34 16.39 -8.87 -3.50
C LEU A 34 17.25 -7.62 -3.29
N PHE A 35 16.59 -6.48 -3.25
CA PHE A 35 17.24 -5.23 -2.93
C PHE A 35 17.61 -5.19 -1.44
N THR A 36 18.90 -4.97 -1.15
CA THR A 36 19.40 -4.78 0.22
C THR A 36 19.78 -3.31 0.39
N PRO A 37 19.12 -2.56 1.30
CA PRO A 37 19.44 -1.15 1.51
C PRO A 37 20.78 -0.94 2.22
N ASP A 38 21.58 0.03 1.77
CA ASP A 38 22.78 0.50 2.48
C ASP A 38 22.59 1.95 2.94
N LYS A 39 23.02 2.27 4.17
CA LYS A 39 22.98 3.64 4.71
C LYS A 39 23.84 4.64 3.91
N ASN A 40 24.80 4.16 3.13
CA ASN A 40 25.68 4.97 2.31
C ASN A 40 25.22 5.05 0.84
N ASP A 41 24.08 4.45 0.50
CA ASP A 41 23.54 4.52 -0.86
C ASP A 41 23.35 6.00 -1.28
N PRO A 42 23.96 6.43 -2.41
CA PRO A 42 23.98 7.84 -2.81
C PRO A 42 22.63 8.35 -3.32
N PHE A 43 21.71 7.43 -3.63
CA PHE A 43 20.38 7.74 -4.19
C PHE A 43 19.28 7.82 -3.13
N ARG A 44 19.60 7.62 -1.84
CA ARG A 44 18.64 7.82 -0.75
C ARG A 44 18.11 9.25 -0.77
N MET A 45 16.84 9.43 -0.45
CA MET A 45 16.22 10.75 -0.47
C MET A 45 15.23 10.95 0.68
N LYS A 46 14.81 12.20 0.91
CA LYS A 46 13.69 12.50 1.81
C LYS A 46 12.49 12.98 1.01
N ARG A 47 11.31 12.50 1.39
CA ARG A 47 10.02 12.96 0.85
C ARG A 47 9.01 13.02 1.99
N TYR A 48 8.24 14.11 2.08
CA TYR A 48 7.29 14.35 3.17
C TYR A 48 7.94 14.24 4.57
N GLY A 49 9.18 14.69 4.69
CA GLY A 49 9.96 14.59 5.94
C GLY A 49 10.49 13.19 6.28
N ARG A 50 10.13 12.16 5.51
CA ARG A 50 10.54 10.76 5.75
C ARG A 50 11.65 10.32 4.79
N LEU A 51 12.55 9.48 5.28
CA LEU A 51 13.57 8.80 4.50
C LEU A 51 12.96 7.76 3.56
N LEU A 52 13.45 7.78 2.31
CA LEU A 52 13.31 6.70 1.34
C LEU A 52 14.69 6.10 1.07
N GLU A 53 14.83 4.79 1.25
CA GLU A 53 16.07 4.06 0.97
C GLU A 53 16.40 4.05 -0.53
N THR A 54 15.40 4.19 -1.41
CA THR A 54 15.55 4.33 -2.87
C THR A 54 14.59 5.42 -3.37
N PRO A 55 14.88 6.07 -4.51
CA PRO A 55 13.97 7.04 -5.13
C PRO A 55 12.88 6.36 -5.97
N ILE A 56 12.81 5.02 -5.95
CA ILE A 56 11.97 4.22 -6.84
C ILE A 56 10.68 3.80 -6.12
N GLY A 57 9.60 3.71 -6.88
CA GLY A 57 8.29 3.38 -6.36
C GLY A 57 7.44 2.61 -7.35
N VAL A 58 6.30 2.14 -6.85
CA VAL A 58 5.23 1.55 -7.66
C VAL A 58 4.01 2.46 -7.58
N ALA A 59 3.44 2.76 -8.75
CA ALA A 59 2.22 3.56 -8.86
C ALA A 59 0.98 2.77 -8.41
N ALA A 60 -0.11 3.46 -8.13
CA ALA A 60 -1.41 2.82 -7.86
C ALA A 60 -1.83 1.93 -9.05
N GLY A 61 -2.00 0.64 -8.79
CA GLY A 61 -2.34 -0.34 -9.84
C GLY A 61 -2.56 -1.74 -9.25
N PRO A 62 -2.79 -2.77 -10.10
CA PRO A 62 -2.98 -4.15 -9.65
C PRO A 62 -1.86 -4.66 -8.71
N GLN A 63 -0.62 -4.20 -8.94
CA GLN A 63 0.55 -4.53 -8.12
C GLN A 63 0.54 -3.94 -6.71
N THR A 64 -0.30 -2.94 -6.42
CA THR A 64 -0.42 -2.31 -5.08
C THR A 64 -1.77 -2.57 -4.41
N GLN A 65 -2.46 -3.63 -4.83
CA GLN A 65 -3.77 -4.00 -4.28
C GLN A 65 -3.69 -5.10 -3.22
N LEU A 66 -2.84 -6.11 -3.42
CA LEU A 66 -2.68 -7.25 -2.50
C LEU A 66 -1.36 -7.17 -1.74
N ALA A 67 -1.38 -7.64 -0.50
CA ALA A 67 -0.27 -7.53 0.43
C ALA A 67 1.01 -8.18 -0.11
N HIS A 68 0.90 -9.38 -0.69
CA HIS A 68 2.06 -10.08 -1.26
C HIS A 68 2.70 -9.33 -2.43
N ASN A 69 1.90 -8.64 -3.27
CA ASN A 69 2.43 -7.83 -4.37
C ASN A 69 3.12 -6.56 -3.86
N ILE A 70 2.58 -5.93 -2.82
CA ILE A 70 3.20 -4.77 -2.15
C ILE A 70 4.54 -5.19 -1.52
N ILE A 71 4.56 -6.31 -0.80
CA ILE A 71 5.77 -6.86 -0.18
C ILE A 71 6.80 -7.24 -1.26
N ALA A 72 6.38 -7.89 -2.34
CA ALA A 72 7.26 -8.23 -3.46
C ALA A 72 7.86 -6.97 -4.10
N SER A 73 7.07 -5.92 -4.31
CA SER A 73 7.55 -4.64 -4.82
C SER A 73 8.60 -4.01 -3.90
N TRP A 74 8.37 -4.06 -2.59
CA TRP A 74 9.33 -3.60 -1.58
C TRP A 74 10.62 -4.43 -1.57
N LEU A 75 10.51 -5.75 -1.65
CA LEU A 75 11.64 -6.68 -1.75
C LEU A 75 12.50 -6.42 -3.00
N CYS A 76 11.89 -5.95 -4.10
CA CYS A 76 12.56 -5.54 -5.33
C CYS A 76 13.04 -4.07 -5.32
N GLY A 77 13.00 -3.38 -4.18
CA GLY A 77 13.59 -2.05 -4.01
C GLY A 77 12.62 -0.88 -4.10
N ALA A 78 11.31 -1.09 -4.26
CA ALA A 78 10.35 0.00 -4.18
C ALA A 78 10.30 0.57 -2.74
N ARG A 79 10.33 1.91 -2.62
CA ARG A 79 10.24 2.61 -1.34
C ARG A 79 9.16 3.69 -1.31
N TYR A 80 8.75 4.21 -2.47
CA TYR A 80 7.51 4.98 -2.58
C TYR A 80 6.40 4.09 -3.12
N ILE A 81 5.50 3.61 -2.27
CA ILE A 81 4.45 2.68 -2.68
C ILE A 81 3.12 3.42 -2.67
N GLU A 82 2.66 3.81 -3.86
CA GLU A 82 1.31 4.36 -4.03
C GLU A 82 0.31 3.20 -4.00
N LEU A 83 -0.44 3.13 -2.91
CA LEU A 83 -1.45 2.11 -2.68
C LEU A 83 -2.54 2.22 -3.74
N LYS A 84 -3.17 1.09 -4.07
CA LYS A 84 -4.25 1.09 -5.05
C LYS A 84 -5.34 2.10 -4.67
N THR A 85 -5.79 2.87 -5.66
CA THR A 85 -6.80 3.90 -5.47
C THR A 85 -8.09 3.33 -4.88
N VAL A 86 -8.51 3.87 -3.74
CA VAL A 86 -9.83 3.60 -3.16
C VAL A 86 -10.83 4.66 -3.61
N GLN A 87 -12.08 4.26 -3.80
CA GLN A 87 -13.21 5.12 -4.10
C GLN A 87 -14.44 4.67 -3.32
N THR A 88 -15.47 5.52 -3.28
CA THR A 88 -16.69 5.21 -2.53
C THR A 88 -17.50 4.06 -3.15
N LEU A 89 -17.44 3.92 -4.48
CA LEU A 89 -18.09 2.85 -5.21
C LEU A 89 -17.15 1.64 -5.24
N ASP A 90 -17.22 0.81 -4.19
CA ASP A 90 -16.31 -0.31 -3.94
C ASP A 90 -16.96 -1.70 -4.13
N GLU A 91 -18.18 -1.71 -4.68
CA GLU A 91 -18.87 -2.90 -5.18
C GLU A 91 -19.22 -2.65 -6.65
N ILE A 92 -18.34 -3.08 -7.54
CA ILE A 92 -18.49 -2.93 -8.99
C ILE A 92 -18.34 -4.29 -9.68
N GLU A 93 -19.22 -4.56 -10.63
CA GLU A 93 -19.00 -5.65 -11.58
C GLU A 93 -18.10 -5.14 -12.70
N VAL A 94 -16.90 -5.71 -12.77
CA VAL A 94 -15.89 -5.36 -13.77
C VAL A 94 -15.90 -6.41 -14.86
N THR A 95 -16.18 -6.00 -16.10
CA THR A 95 -16.08 -6.88 -17.28
C THR A 95 -14.63 -7.35 -17.46
N LYS A 96 -14.41 -8.64 -17.75
CA LYS A 96 -13.07 -9.22 -17.94
C LYS A 96 -12.88 -9.73 -19.38
N PRO A 97 -11.71 -9.49 -20.02
CA PRO A 97 -10.52 -8.81 -19.49
C PRO A 97 -10.74 -7.30 -19.27
N CYS A 98 -10.26 -6.78 -18.15
CA CYS A 98 -10.41 -5.37 -17.76
C CYS A 98 -9.17 -4.51 -18.08
N ILE A 99 -8.11 -5.17 -18.57
CA ILE A 99 -6.88 -4.57 -19.05
C ILE A 99 -6.61 -5.18 -20.41
N ASP A 100 -6.57 -4.33 -21.43
CA ASP A 100 -6.09 -4.70 -22.76
C ASP A 100 -4.62 -4.30 -22.87
N MET A 101 -3.74 -5.27 -23.11
CA MET A 101 -2.29 -5.09 -23.12
C MET A 101 -1.67 -5.51 -24.45
N GLU A 102 -2.44 -5.47 -25.55
CA GLU A 102 -1.90 -5.76 -26.88
C GLU A 102 -0.85 -4.72 -27.31
N ASP A 103 -1.11 -3.44 -27.04
CA ASP A 103 -0.21 -2.31 -27.35
C ASP A 103 0.11 -1.45 -26.11
N GLU A 104 -0.39 -0.21 -26.06
CA GLU A 104 -0.05 0.81 -25.04
C GLU A 104 -0.61 0.49 -23.63
N GLY A 105 -1.46 -0.52 -23.50
CA GLY A 105 -2.07 -0.90 -22.22
C GLY A 105 -3.24 0.01 -21.86
N TYR A 106 -4.48 -0.41 -22.12
CA TYR A 106 -5.70 0.34 -21.78
C TYR A 106 -6.46 -0.30 -20.65
N ASN A 107 -6.90 0.50 -19.68
CA ASN A 107 -7.94 0.09 -18.75
C ASN A 107 -9.29 0.17 -19.45
N CYS A 108 -9.90 -0.97 -19.72
CA CYS A 108 -11.22 -1.02 -20.39
C CYS A 108 -12.36 -0.78 -19.40
N GLU A 109 -12.09 -0.88 -18.10
CA GLU A 109 -13.06 -0.78 -17.02
C GLU A 109 -12.47 -0.11 -15.77
N TRP A 110 -13.32 0.08 -14.76
CA TRP A 110 -12.92 0.51 -13.42
C TRP A 110 -11.99 -0.51 -12.76
N SER A 111 -11.07 -0.01 -11.93
CA SER A 111 -9.89 -0.80 -11.55
C SER A 111 -9.83 -1.21 -10.07
N GLN A 112 -10.80 -0.82 -9.23
CA GLN A 112 -10.85 -1.25 -7.82
C GLN A 112 -11.68 -2.52 -7.68
N GLU A 113 -11.02 -3.65 -7.41
CA GLU A 113 -11.69 -4.95 -7.27
C GLU A 113 -11.93 -5.37 -5.80
N LEU A 114 -11.27 -4.71 -4.83
CA LEU A 114 -11.48 -4.96 -3.40
C LEU A 114 -12.32 -3.85 -2.78
N LYS A 115 -13.17 -4.22 -1.82
CA LYS A 115 -13.87 -3.26 -0.95
C LYS A 115 -12.86 -2.37 -0.23
N VAL A 116 -13.28 -1.18 0.21
CA VAL A 116 -12.40 -0.24 0.93
C VAL A 116 -11.80 -0.89 2.18
N ARG A 117 -12.62 -1.62 2.94
CA ARG A 117 -12.18 -2.35 4.14
C ARG A 117 -11.20 -3.48 3.83
N ASP A 118 -11.43 -4.17 2.72
CA ASP A 118 -10.58 -5.27 2.28
C ASP A 118 -9.23 -4.75 1.77
N SER A 119 -9.23 -3.59 1.12
CA SER A 119 -8.02 -2.88 0.69
C SER A 119 -7.17 -2.45 1.89
N PHE A 120 -7.80 -1.82 2.89
CA PHE A 120 -7.12 -1.47 4.14
C PHE A 120 -6.50 -2.69 4.83
N ASP A 121 -7.22 -3.82 4.90
CA ASP A 121 -6.71 -5.05 5.51
C ASP A 121 -5.42 -5.55 4.81
N GLU A 122 -5.39 -5.54 3.47
CA GLU A 122 -4.21 -5.91 2.68
C GLU A 122 -3.05 -4.93 2.89
N TYR A 123 -3.33 -3.62 3.00
CA TYR A 123 -2.30 -2.61 3.25
C TYR A 123 -1.70 -2.77 4.65
N LEU A 124 -2.53 -3.02 5.66
CA LEU A 124 -2.06 -3.28 7.02
C LEU A 124 -1.26 -4.59 7.10
N ASN A 125 -1.68 -5.63 6.39
CA ASN A 125 -0.92 -6.89 6.29
C ASN A 125 0.47 -6.63 5.69
N ALA A 126 0.57 -5.86 4.60
CA ALA A 126 1.85 -5.49 4.01
C ALA A 126 2.71 -4.63 4.95
N TRP A 127 2.09 -3.64 5.59
CA TRP A 127 2.76 -2.74 6.55
C TRP A 127 3.44 -3.55 7.66
N ILE A 128 2.70 -4.44 8.33
CA ILE A 128 3.22 -5.27 9.41
C ILE A 128 4.33 -6.19 8.90
N LEU A 129 4.10 -6.91 7.80
CA LEU A 129 5.04 -7.92 7.33
C LEU A 129 6.33 -7.32 6.76
N ILE A 130 6.29 -6.11 6.20
CA ILE A 130 7.52 -5.40 5.81
C ILE A 130 8.36 -5.06 7.04
N HIS A 131 7.76 -4.59 8.14
CA HIS A 131 8.50 -4.32 9.38
C HIS A 131 9.09 -5.61 9.98
N VAL A 132 8.33 -6.71 9.95
CA VAL A 132 8.81 -8.03 10.37
C VAL A 132 10.00 -8.49 9.51
N LEU A 133 9.93 -8.31 8.18
CA LEU A 133 11.02 -8.68 7.27
C LEU A 133 12.26 -7.80 7.46
N LYS A 134 12.09 -6.49 7.63
CA LYS A 134 13.20 -5.59 8.00
C LYS A 134 13.91 -6.08 9.27
N HIS A 135 13.15 -6.47 10.29
CA HIS A 135 13.75 -7.02 11.50
C HIS A 135 14.47 -8.33 11.26
N LYS A 136 13.83 -9.30 10.58
CA LYS A 136 14.42 -10.60 10.28
C LYS A 136 15.70 -10.50 9.43
N PHE A 137 15.79 -9.51 8.54
CA PHE A 137 16.98 -9.27 7.71
C PHE A 137 18.03 -8.37 8.37
N GLY A 138 17.76 -7.83 9.57
CA GLY A 138 18.68 -6.91 10.25
C GLY A 138 18.78 -5.54 9.59
N TRP A 139 17.75 -5.12 8.85
CA TRP A 139 17.68 -3.83 8.14
C TRP A 139 17.00 -2.73 8.97
N ASN A 140 16.89 -2.91 10.28
CA ASN A 140 16.24 -1.94 11.15
C ASN A 140 17.05 -0.65 11.18
N THR A 141 16.33 0.45 10.98
CA THR A 141 16.83 1.83 11.03
C THR A 141 15.90 2.65 11.91
N GLU A 142 16.31 3.86 12.29
CA GLU A 142 15.46 4.76 13.09
C GLU A 142 14.13 5.10 12.38
N GLU A 143 14.16 5.24 11.05
CA GLU A 143 12.99 5.44 10.21
C GLU A 143 12.64 4.15 9.43
N PRO A 144 11.39 3.92 9.00
CA PRO A 144 11.01 2.75 8.19
C PRO A 144 11.78 2.65 6.87
N GLY A 145 12.19 3.78 6.28
CA GLY A 145 12.94 3.83 5.01
C GLY A 145 12.08 3.67 3.77
N PHE A 146 10.75 3.62 3.92
CA PHE A 146 9.75 3.58 2.85
C PHE A 146 8.51 4.37 3.25
N ILE A 147 7.67 4.69 2.25
CA ILE A 147 6.40 5.39 2.40
C ILE A 147 5.31 4.57 1.72
N PHE A 148 4.20 4.37 2.44
CA PHE A 148 2.92 4.08 1.81
C PHE A 148 2.21 5.41 1.54
N ASN A 149 1.87 5.65 0.28
CA ASN A 149 1.10 6.80 -0.15
C ASN A 149 -0.33 6.35 -0.39
N MET A 150 -1.28 6.97 0.30
CA MET A 150 -2.70 6.72 0.03
C MET A 150 -3.02 7.16 -1.40
N SER A 151 -3.94 6.47 -2.08
CA SER A 151 -4.49 6.93 -3.34
C SER A 151 -6.01 6.94 -3.22
N VAL A 152 -6.63 8.07 -3.54
CA VAL A 152 -8.09 8.23 -3.51
C VAL A 152 -8.56 8.80 -4.83
N GLY A 153 -9.71 8.33 -5.31
CA GLY A 153 -10.37 8.86 -6.49
C GLY A 153 -11.82 9.25 -6.19
N TYR A 154 -12.58 9.44 -7.26
CA TYR A 154 -13.97 9.90 -7.25
C TYR A 154 -14.15 11.41 -7.05
N ASN A 155 -15.40 11.88 -6.97
CA ASN A 155 -15.75 13.26 -6.67
C ASN A 155 -15.69 13.55 -5.15
N LEU A 156 -15.74 14.83 -4.77
CA LEU A 156 -15.69 15.25 -3.37
C LEU A 156 -16.82 14.63 -2.55
N GLU A 157 -18.03 14.59 -3.09
CA GLU A 157 -19.19 13.99 -2.41
C GLU A 157 -18.91 12.54 -2.00
N GLY A 158 -18.34 11.74 -2.90
CA GLY A 158 -17.98 10.35 -2.60
C GLY A 158 -16.79 10.24 -1.67
N ILE A 159 -15.80 11.13 -1.77
CA ILE A 159 -14.68 11.18 -0.82
C ILE A 159 -15.19 11.48 0.60
N LEU A 160 -16.23 12.30 0.74
CA LEU A 160 -16.86 12.62 2.02
C LEU A 160 -17.75 11.50 2.58
N LYS A 161 -17.99 10.42 1.84
CA LYS A 161 -18.81 9.31 2.34
C LYS A 161 -18.13 8.53 3.47
N PRO A 162 -18.93 7.91 4.38
CA PRO A 162 -18.40 7.27 5.58
C PRO A 162 -17.34 6.18 5.32
N ASN A 163 -17.44 5.42 4.22
CA ASN A 163 -16.47 4.37 3.91
C ASN A 163 -15.08 4.94 3.59
N VAL A 164 -14.99 6.03 2.83
CA VAL A 164 -13.72 6.70 2.50
C VAL A 164 -13.17 7.47 3.71
N GLN A 165 -14.04 8.12 4.51
CA GLN A 165 -13.61 8.77 5.75
C GLN A 165 -13.04 7.77 6.75
N TRP A 166 -13.71 6.62 6.91
CA TRP A 166 -13.20 5.51 7.72
C TRP A 166 -11.83 5.04 7.26
N PHE A 167 -11.59 4.97 5.94
CA PHE A 167 -10.28 4.62 5.40
C PHE A 167 -9.21 5.64 5.82
N PHE A 168 -9.48 6.94 5.70
CA PHE A 168 -8.52 7.96 6.11
C PHE A 168 -8.25 7.95 7.62
N GLU A 169 -9.27 7.68 8.44
CA GLU A 169 -9.10 7.50 9.89
C GLU A 169 -8.18 6.33 10.20
N LYS A 170 -8.39 5.18 9.55
CA LYS A 170 -7.58 3.97 9.76
C LYS A 170 -6.18 4.06 9.19
N MET A 171 -5.96 4.80 8.09
CA MET A 171 -4.60 5.07 7.61
C MET A 171 -3.83 6.03 8.53
N ASN A 172 -4.55 6.88 9.28
CA ASN A 172 -3.96 7.79 10.25
C ASN A 172 -3.69 7.12 11.61
N ASP A 173 -4.58 6.25 12.07
CA ASP A 173 -4.43 5.45 13.30
C ASP A 173 -5.16 4.11 13.16
N CYS A 174 -4.39 3.03 13.06
CA CYS A 174 -4.87 1.65 13.00
C CYS A 174 -4.51 0.83 14.25
N LYS A 175 -4.34 1.46 15.42
CA LYS A 175 -3.86 0.76 16.63
C LYS A 175 -4.61 -0.54 16.91
N ASP A 176 -5.93 -0.51 16.92
CA ASP A 176 -6.75 -1.68 17.27
C ASP A 176 -6.56 -2.83 16.27
N GLU A 177 -6.62 -2.53 14.97
CA GLU A 177 -6.46 -3.54 13.91
C GLU A 177 -5.03 -4.09 13.84
N LEU A 178 -4.04 -3.24 14.11
CA LEU A 178 -2.65 -3.63 14.14
C LEU A 178 -2.40 -4.55 15.33
N ASP A 179 -2.80 -4.15 16.54
CA ASP A 179 -2.62 -4.95 17.76
C ASP A 179 -3.29 -6.33 17.64
N GLU A 180 -4.51 -6.41 17.07
CA GLU A 180 -5.19 -7.68 16.80
C GLU A 180 -4.34 -8.60 15.90
N LYS A 181 -3.76 -8.04 14.83
CA LYS A 181 -2.91 -8.81 13.91
C LYS A 181 -1.58 -9.20 14.54
N LEU A 182 -1.00 -8.36 15.40
CA LEU A 182 0.23 -8.70 16.13
C LEU A 182 -0.03 -9.88 17.07
N GLU A 183 -1.12 -9.87 17.85
CA GLU A 183 -1.49 -11.00 18.72
C GLU A 183 -1.60 -12.32 17.98
N ARG A 184 -2.14 -12.29 16.75
CA ARG A 184 -2.24 -13.48 15.88
C ARG A 184 -0.88 -13.95 15.34
N LEU A 185 0.08 -13.04 15.16
CA LEU A 185 1.42 -13.35 14.67
C LEU A 185 2.41 -13.73 15.79
N ILE A 186 2.18 -13.32 17.04
CA ILE A 186 3.06 -13.62 18.19
C ILE A 186 3.42 -15.12 18.31
N PRO A 187 2.48 -16.08 18.17
CA PRO A 187 2.82 -17.50 18.24
C PRO A 187 3.75 -17.98 17.10
N LEU A 188 3.80 -17.24 15.99
CA LEU A 188 4.59 -17.57 14.80
C LEU A 188 5.93 -16.82 14.77
N TYR A 189 5.97 -15.61 15.33
CA TYR A 189 7.15 -14.75 15.41
C TYR A 189 7.16 -13.98 16.74
N PRO A 190 7.63 -14.58 17.85
CA PRO A 190 7.57 -13.96 19.17
C PRO A 190 8.30 -12.61 19.27
N ASP A 191 9.38 -12.43 18.50
CA ASP A 191 10.15 -11.19 18.45
C ASP A 191 9.35 -9.98 17.92
N ILE A 192 8.18 -10.21 17.31
CA ILE A 192 7.29 -9.13 16.85
C ILE A 192 6.93 -8.16 18.00
N LYS A 193 6.91 -8.64 19.24
CA LYS A 193 6.64 -7.83 20.45
C LYS A 193 7.67 -6.74 20.68
N ASN A 194 8.88 -6.91 20.16
CA ASN A 194 9.97 -5.96 20.31
C ASN A 194 10.05 -4.96 19.15
N LEU A 195 9.16 -5.08 18.15
CA LEU A 195 9.15 -4.20 16.99
C LEU A 195 8.31 -2.96 17.27
N ASN A 196 8.89 -1.81 16.92
CA ASN A 196 8.14 -0.57 16.85
C ASN A 196 7.49 -0.44 15.47
N ILE A 197 6.29 -1.01 15.31
CA ILE A 197 5.48 -0.86 14.09
C ILE A 197 4.51 0.32 14.30
N PRO A 198 4.63 1.42 13.54
CA PRO A 198 3.78 2.58 13.75
C PRO A 198 2.30 2.28 13.49
N TYR A 199 1.42 2.81 14.35
CA TYR A 199 -0.04 2.80 14.15
C TYR A 199 -0.49 3.79 13.06
N HIS A 200 0.36 4.77 12.74
CA HIS A 200 0.13 5.74 11.69
C HIS A 200 0.82 5.28 10.39
N ILE A 201 0.02 4.82 9.42
CA ILE A 201 0.52 4.25 8.16
C ILE A 201 0.95 5.37 7.20
N SER A 202 0.13 6.41 7.04
CA SER A 202 0.39 7.44 6.04
C SER A 202 -0.18 8.82 6.40
N ASP A 203 0.61 9.85 6.08
CA ASP A 203 0.30 11.29 6.16
C ASP A 203 0.26 11.95 4.77
N ASN A 204 0.30 11.15 3.70
CA ASN A 204 0.41 11.64 2.34
C ASN A 204 -0.53 10.88 1.39
N ILE A 205 -1.02 11.58 0.38
CA ILE A 205 -2.07 11.10 -0.50
C ILE A 205 -1.89 11.58 -1.93
N THR A 206 -2.26 10.72 -2.87
CA THR A 206 -2.45 11.06 -4.28
C THR A 206 -3.94 11.09 -4.60
N LEU A 207 -4.43 12.23 -5.08
CA LEU A 207 -5.72 12.34 -5.73
C LEU A 207 -5.59 11.84 -7.16
N SER A 208 -6.22 10.71 -7.47
CA SER A 208 -6.33 10.17 -8.81
C SER A 208 -7.62 10.71 -9.44
N THR A 209 -7.50 11.68 -10.35
CA THR A 209 -8.68 12.32 -10.93
C THR A 209 -9.42 11.35 -11.84
N MET A 210 -10.76 11.41 -11.83
CA MET A 210 -11.56 10.70 -12.83
C MET A 210 -11.38 11.32 -14.21
N HIS A 211 -11.55 10.52 -15.27
CA HIS A 211 -11.58 11.06 -16.62
C HIS A 211 -12.67 12.13 -16.75
N GLY A 212 -12.29 13.30 -17.26
CA GLY A 212 -13.19 14.44 -17.40
C GLY A 212 -13.60 15.11 -16.09
N CYS A 213 -12.88 14.88 -14.98
CA CYS A 213 -13.14 15.58 -13.72
C CYS A 213 -13.00 17.11 -13.92
N PRO A 214 -14.04 17.90 -13.58
CA PRO A 214 -13.99 19.35 -13.73
C PRO A 214 -12.85 20.00 -12.92
N PRO A 215 -12.17 21.04 -13.43
CA PRO A 215 -11.08 21.70 -12.71
C PRO A 215 -11.47 22.22 -11.31
N ASP A 216 -12.69 22.74 -11.16
CA ASP A 216 -13.19 23.24 -9.87
C ASP A 216 -13.43 22.11 -8.87
N GLU A 217 -13.79 20.91 -9.34
CA GLU A 217 -13.92 19.72 -8.51
C GLU A 217 -12.54 19.24 -8.02
N ILE A 218 -11.54 19.22 -8.90
CA ILE A 218 -10.16 18.89 -8.55
C ILE A 218 -9.63 19.86 -7.47
N GLU A 219 -9.87 21.16 -7.65
CA GLU A 219 -9.46 22.20 -6.69
C GLU A 219 -10.13 21.99 -5.31
N LYS A 220 -11.45 21.74 -5.30
CA LYS A 220 -12.19 21.49 -4.05
C LYS A 220 -11.66 20.27 -3.30
N ILE A 221 -11.40 19.17 -4.00
CA ILE A 221 -10.85 17.95 -3.37
C ILE A 221 -9.43 18.21 -2.86
N GLY A 222 -8.57 18.83 -3.67
CA GLY A 222 -7.21 19.19 -3.26
C GLY A 222 -7.19 20.06 -2.00
N LYS A 223 -8.05 21.08 -1.96
CA LYS A 223 -8.23 21.95 -0.80
C LYS A 223 -8.68 21.17 0.43
N TYR A 224 -9.67 20.30 0.29
CA TYR A 224 -10.14 19.43 1.39
C TYR A 224 -9.01 18.55 1.96
N LEU A 225 -8.22 17.89 1.10
CA LEU A 225 -7.13 17.02 1.53
C LEU A 225 -6.01 17.78 2.27
N ILE A 226 -5.71 19.01 1.83
CA ILE A 226 -4.67 19.85 2.43
C ILE A 226 -5.17 20.55 3.70
N GLU A 227 -6.32 21.20 3.64
CA GLU A 227 -6.81 22.09 4.70
C GLU A 227 -7.54 21.32 5.80
N GLU A 228 -8.39 20.36 5.45
CA GLU A 228 -9.20 19.63 6.43
C GLU A 228 -8.49 18.36 6.91
N ARG A 229 -7.92 17.58 5.97
CA ARG A 229 -7.22 16.33 6.31
C ARG A 229 -5.74 16.52 6.67
N LYS A 230 -5.15 17.68 6.39
CA LYS A 230 -3.73 18.00 6.66
C LYS A 230 -2.74 17.03 6.02
N LEU A 231 -3.07 16.48 4.85
CA LEU A 231 -2.25 15.50 4.14
C LEU A 231 -1.31 16.17 3.13
N HIS A 232 -0.08 15.64 3.02
CA HIS A 232 0.78 15.97 1.88
C HIS A 232 0.15 15.44 0.59
N THR A 233 -0.34 16.34 -0.24
CA THR A 233 -1.23 15.99 -1.35
C THR A 233 -0.53 16.13 -2.70
N ALA A 234 -0.57 15.06 -3.50
CA ALA A 234 -0.25 15.06 -4.92
C ALA A 234 -1.54 14.92 -5.73
N ILE A 235 -1.59 15.53 -6.92
CA ILE A 235 -2.72 15.41 -7.85
C ILE A 235 -2.22 14.76 -9.13
N LYS A 236 -2.79 13.61 -9.46
CA LYS A 236 -2.53 12.87 -10.70
C LYS A 236 -3.68 13.15 -11.67
N LEU A 237 -3.38 13.87 -12.74
CA LEU A 237 -4.31 14.19 -13.82
C LEU A 237 -4.35 13.02 -14.81
N ASN A 238 -5.43 12.23 -14.74
CA ASN A 238 -5.71 11.13 -15.68
C ASN A 238 -6.68 11.56 -16.81
#